data_AF-A0A7V9I9A0-F1
#
_entry.id   AF-A0A7V9I9A0-F1
#
_cell.length_a   1.000
_cell.length_b   1.000
_cell.length_c   1.000
_cell.angle_alpha   90.00
_cell.angle_beta   90.00
_cell.angle_gamma   90.00
#
_symmetry.space_group_name_H-M   'P 1'
#
loop_
_entity.id
_entity.type
_entity.pdbx_description
1 polymer ?
#
loop_
_entity_poly.entity_id
_entity_poly.type
_entity_poly.pdbx_seq_one_letter_code
_entity_poly.pdbx_strand_id
1 'polypeptide(L)'
;MARSETAAHLPFESFGRIATGQRGAVATSQPLASGAGVAALRAGGNAIDAAIAAAAVLAVVEPAASHLGGDLFVVLYSAAEQRSWALNGSGNAPRAATSEKFPDGIPERGPMTVAVPGAVHGWCEASRRWGRLPLVDCLRDAIELARDGFGIGPGIARELETQRALLSSYPYSREQFLAGPTHTGAALRQPGLARTLEAIAVNGVAGFYEGEVAREIARSVREQGGVLDEQDLAEHTSIVRDPIQSTYRDVTVLEQPPVSQGHILLQELNIAEQFDLTAMGPLAADALHVLIEAKKLAFADRHRYLGDPDHADVPMEWLLSKEYAAQRAGEIDMACANPGPPAGEHNPYGTDTTYLATADAEGNAVSWIQSVFARFGSGVVAGSTGVLLNNRMRGFTLEPGHPNVLAPGKKPAHTLNAFLLMRDGLPYIIGGTPGADYQVQTNLQLITHLLDHGMNIAEANDAPWWAGERGTASSWRTECPRPPWRICARAVTRSRSPAAGRAGGPCSSSSAAPTAPCLRPQMCGPRATRLYGSERVVRRQEIMPTTRGTKAQDERKDTNNPESDEEAKAKGRDPQQSKGQSDNKKGKAQKD
;
A
#
# COMPACT_ATOMS: atom_id res chain seq x y z
N MET A 1 -28.01 -19.46 26.43
CA MET A 1 -26.85 -19.97 25.68
C MET A 1 -27.25 -20.15 24.23
N ALA A 2 -26.54 -19.49 23.31
CA ALA A 2 -26.51 -19.83 21.89
C ALA A 2 -25.17 -19.29 21.37
N ARG A 3 -24.20 -20.17 21.09
CA ARG A 3 -22.91 -19.73 20.53
C ARG A 3 -23.10 -19.47 19.05
N SER A 4 -22.75 -18.28 18.58
CA SER A 4 -22.74 -17.95 17.15
C SER A 4 -21.49 -18.57 16.50
N GLU A 5 -21.49 -19.89 16.36
CA GLU A 5 -20.51 -20.63 15.56
C GLU A 5 -20.79 -20.42 14.07
N THR A 6 -20.55 -19.17 13.63
CA THR A 6 -20.71 -18.69 12.25
C THR A 6 -19.44 -18.00 11.74
N ALA A 7 -18.28 -18.35 12.30
CA ALA A 7 -17.05 -18.29 11.55
C ALA A 7 -17.15 -19.33 10.41
N ALA A 8 -17.08 -18.87 9.17
CA ALA A 8 -17.46 -19.68 8.01
C ALA A 8 -16.42 -20.78 7.69
N HIS A 9 -16.56 -21.95 8.33
CA HIS A 9 -16.08 -23.20 7.74
C HIS A 9 -16.87 -23.47 6.46
N LEU A 10 -16.37 -22.99 5.32
CA LEU A 10 -16.84 -23.40 4.01
C LEU A 10 -16.29 -24.82 3.74
N PRO A 11 -17.15 -25.86 3.62
CA PRO A 11 -16.71 -27.23 3.36
C PRO A 11 -16.45 -27.49 1.87
N PHE A 12 -16.23 -26.43 1.09
CA PHE A 12 -16.07 -26.43 -0.36
C PHE A 12 -15.16 -25.27 -0.80
N GLU A 13 -14.52 -25.44 -1.95
CA GLU A 13 -13.76 -24.39 -2.63
C GLU A 13 -14.72 -23.29 -3.13
N SER A 14 -14.37 -22.03 -2.91
CA SER A 14 -15.13 -20.87 -3.38
C SER A 14 -14.28 -20.07 -4.35
N PHE A 15 -14.57 -20.19 -5.65
CA PHE A 15 -13.86 -19.48 -6.70
C PHE A 15 -14.01 -17.96 -6.61
N GLY A 16 -12.90 -17.23 -6.76
CA GLY A 16 -12.89 -15.77 -6.89
C GLY A 16 -13.80 -15.28 -8.01
N ARG A 17 -14.52 -14.17 -7.77
CA ARG A 17 -15.48 -13.60 -8.73
C ARG A 17 -14.88 -12.39 -9.43
N ILE A 18 -14.30 -12.63 -10.62
CA ILE A 18 -13.86 -11.56 -11.52
C ILE A 18 -15.07 -10.68 -11.87
N ALA A 19 -15.03 -9.41 -11.46
CA ALA A 19 -15.97 -8.39 -11.90
C ALA A 19 -15.44 -7.72 -13.19
N THR A 20 -16.34 -7.31 -14.08
CA THR A 20 -15.99 -6.61 -15.32
C THR A 20 -16.86 -5.36 -15.50
N GLY A 21 -16.28 -4.31 -16.09
CA GLY A 21 -16.94 -3.03 -16.30
C GLY A 21 -16.31 -2.26 -17.46
N GLN A 22 -17.13 -1.58 -18.26
CA GLN A 22 -16.71 -0.80 -19.44
C GLN A 22 -16.60 0.71 -19.19
N ARG A 23 -16.99 1.18 -17.98
CA ARG A 23 -17.00 2.61 -17.61
C ARG A 23 -16.21 2.89 -16.33
N GLY A 24 -15.28 1.99 -16.02
CA GLY A 24 -14.52 1.99 -14.77
C GLY A 24 -14.79 0.79 -13.88
N ALA A 25 -13.95 0.67 -12.85
CA ALA A 25 -13.95 -0.38 -11.84
C ALA A 25 -13.40 0.17 -10.51
N VAL A 26 -13.80 -0.45 -9.40
CA VAL A 26 -13.34 -0.12 -8.04
C VAL A 26 -13.13 -1.43 -7.28
N ALA A 27 -11.94 -1.61 -6.70
CA ALA A 27 -11.61 -2.73 -5.82
C ALA A 27 -11.10 -2.20 -4.48
N THR A 28 -11.65 -2.71 -3.38
CA THR A 28 -11.28 -2.37 -2.00
C THR A 28 -11.50 -3.60 -1.11
N SER A 29 -11.00 -3.55 0.13
CA SER A 29 -11.29 -4.51 1.20
C SER A 29 -12.76 -4.55 1.65
N GLN A 30 -13.53 -3.47 1.44
CA GLN A 30 -14.86 -3.29 2.05
C GLN A 30 -15.96 -2.97 1.02
N PRO A 31 -17.00 -3.82 0.86
CA PRO A 31 -18.12 -3.58 -0.05
C PRO A 31 -18.79 -2.19 0.04
N LEU A 32 -18.83 -1.56 1.22
CA LEU A 32 -19.34 -0.19 1.38
C LEU A 32 -18.45 0.85 0.68
N ALA A 33 -17.13 0.71 0.79
CA ALA A 33 -16.17 1.61 0.14
C ALA A 33 -16.12 1.40 -1.37
N SER A 34 -16.16 0.14 -1.82
CA SER A 34 -16.36 -0.18 -3.24
C SER A 34 -17.68 0.39 -3.77
N GLY A 35 -18.73 0.39 -2.94
CA GLY A 35 -20.02 1.02 -3.22
C GLY A 35 -19.92 2.53 -3.42
N ALA A 36 -19.28 3.25 -2.50
CA ALA A 36 -19.09 4.70 -2.57
C ALA A 36 -18.22 5.12 -3.77
N GLY A 37 -17.13 4.41 -4.06
CA GLY A 37 -16.33 4.65 -5.27
C GLY A 37 -17.14 4.45 -6.56
N VAL A 38 -17.97 3.40 -6.63
CA VAL A 38 -18.90 3.18 -7.76
C VAL A 38 -20.01 4.23 -7.80
N ALA A 39 -20.43 4.79 -6.67
CA ALA A 39 -21.38 5.90 -6.63
C ALA A 39 -20.77 7.20 -7.20
N ALA A 40 -19.52 7.52 -6.86
CA ALA A 40 -18.79 8.66 -7.42
C ALA A 40 -18.63 8.55 -8.95
N LEU A 41 -18.23 7.39 -9.48
CA LEU A 41 -18.19 7.15 -10.95
C LEU A 41 -19.57 7.32 -11.60
N ARG A 42 -20.65 6.92 -10.92
CA ARG A 42 -22.04 7.09 -11.41
C ARG A 42 -22.54 8.53 -11.34
N ALA A 43 -22.02 9.34 -10.42
CA ALA A 43 -22.29 10.77 -10.33
C ALA A 43 -21.55 11.60 -11.40
N GLY A 44 -20.68 10.97 -12.21
CA GLY A 44 -19.89 11.65 -13.23
C GLY A 44 -18.48 12.07 -12.77
N GLY A 45 -18.03 11.57 -11.61
CA GLY A 45 -16.64 11.64 -11.19
C GLY A 45 -15.75 10.65 -11.93
N ASN A 46 -14.45 10.84 -11.79
CA ASN A 46 -13.40 10.03 -12.41
C ASN A 46 -12.78 9.04 -11.40
N ALA A 47 -11.72 8.34 -11.82
CA ALA A 47 -11.04 7.36 -10.97
C ALA A 47 -10.49 7.96 -9.66
N ILE A 48 -10.07 9.23 -9.65
CA ILE A 48 -9.53 9.93 -8.49
C ILE A 48 -10.66 10.28 -7.50
N ASP A 49 -11.80 10.78 -8.00
CA ASP A 49 -12.99 11.00 -7.16
C ASP A 49 -13.46 9.69 -6.51
N ALA A 50 -13.48 8.60 -7.28
CA ALA A 50 -13.83 7.27 -6.81
C ALA A 50 -12.84 6.72 -5.75
N ALA A 51 -11.55 7.02 -5.91
CA ALA A 51 -10.51 6.66 -4.95
C ALA A 51 -10.69 7.42 -3.63
N ILE A 52 -10.97 8.73 -3.68
CA ILE A 52 -11.23 9.56 -2.50
C ILE A 52 -12.50 9.10 -1.77
N ALA A 53 -13.59 8.82 -2.49
CA ALA A 53 -14.84 8.34 -1.88
C ALA A 53 -14.66 6.98 -1.19
N ALA A 54 -13.95 6.04 -1.83
CA ALA A 54 -13.60 4.77 -1.22
C ALA A 54 -12.67 4.96 0.00
N ALA A 55 -11.63 5.77 -0.11
CA ALA A 55 -10.66 6.08 0.94
C ALA A 55 -11.31 6.69 2.20
N ALA A 56 -12.24 7.61 2.00
CA ALA A 56 -13.00 8.25 3.07
C ALA A 56 -13.91 7.26 3.80
N VAL A 57 -14.61 6.40 3.06
CA VAL A 57 -15.43 5.34 3.67
C VAL A 57 -14.55 4.33 4.42
N LEU A 58 -13.40 3.92 3.88
CA LEU A 58 -12.47 3.00 4.56
C LEU A 58 -11.91 3.58 5.86
N ALA A 59 -11.69 4.90 5.93
CA ALA A 59 -11.30 5.57 7.16
C ALA A 59 -12.38 5.54 8.26
N VAL A 60 -13.66 5.33 7.89
CA VAL A 60 -14.79 5.19 8.81
C VAL A 60 -15.06 3.72 9.14
N VAL A 61 -15.03 2.83 8.13
CA VAL A 61 -15.48 1.42 8.27
C VAL A 61 -14.35 0.41 8.49
N GLU A 62 -13.08 0.79 8.29
CA GLU A 62 -11.90 -0.02 8.64
C GLU A 62 -10.91 0.75 9.55
N PRO A 63 -11.36 1.31 10.70
CA PRO A 63 -10.54 2.14 11.58
C PRO A 63 -9.34 1.41 12.20
N ALA A 64 -9.36 0.07 12.20
CA ALA A 64 -8.22 -0.75 12.61
C ALA A 64 -7.04 -0.64 11.63
N ALA A 65 -7.30 -0.31 10.36
CA ALA A 65 -6.32 -0.35 9.26
C ALA A 65 -6.00 1.05 8.70
N SER A 66 -6.99 1.94 8.57
CA SER A 66 -6.79 3.32 8.10
C SER A 66 -7.74 4.32 8.76
N HIS A 67 -7.33 5.58 8.81
CA HIS A 67 -8.11 6.68 9.38
C HIS A 67 -7.59 8.02 8.88
N LEU A 68 -8.32 9.11 9.11
CA LEU A 68 -7.88 10.49 8.83
C LEU A 68 -6.56 10.85 9.54
N GLY A 69 -6.27 10.24 10.69
CA GLY A 69 -5.03 10.42 11.43
C GLY A 69 -3.85 9.60 10.88
N GLY A 70 -3.98 9.00 9.70
CA GLY A 70 -2.98 8.18 9.02
C GLY A 70 -2.21 8.90 7.91
N ASP A 71 -1.53 8.09 7.10
CA ASP A 71 -0.70 8.49 5.96
C ASP A 71 -1.25 7.94 4.64
N LEU A 72 -0.92 8.57 3.52
CA LEU A 72 -1.34 8.20 2.15
C LEU A 72 -0.16 8.08 1.18
N PHE A 73 -0.20 7.08 0.29
CA PHE A 73 0.60 7.04 -0.94
C PHE A 73 -0.29 6.65 -2.13
N VAL A 74 -0.09 7.29 -3.28
CA VAL A 74 -0.85 7.04 -4.52
C VAL A 74 0.06 7.05 -5.75
N VAL A 75 0.09 5.96 -6.51
CA VAL A 75 0.62 5.96 -7.90
C VAL A 75 -0.58 6.00 -8.83
N LEU A 76 -0.65 7.02 -9.68
CA LEU A 76 -1.77 7.20 -10.62
C LEU A 76 -1.28 7.48 -12.03
N TYR A 77 -2.13 7.23 -13.02
CA TYR A 77 -2.00 7.69 -14.38
C TYR A 77 -3.16 8.62 -14.72
N SER A 78 -2.82 9.82 -15.17
CA SER A 78 -3.74 10.85 -15.66
C SER A 78 -3.82 10.75 -17.18
N ALA A 79 -4.95 10.29 -17.70
CA ALA A 79 -5.18 10.11 -19.13
C ALA A 79 -5.23 11.45 -19.88
N ALA A 80 -5.68 12.51 -19.21
CA ALA A 80 -5.68 13.87 -19.75
C ALA A 80 -4.26 14.45 -19.93
N GLU A 81 -3.30 14.02 -19.11
CA GLU A 81 -1.88 14.40 -19.22
C GLU A 81 -1.03 13.36 -19.96
N GLN A 82 -1.58 12.17 -20.20
CA GLN A 82 -0.89 10.95 -20.64
C GLN A 82 0.35 10.61 -19.79
N ARG A 83 0.30 10.91 -18.48
CA ARG A 83 1.43 10.83 -17.55
C ARG A 83 1.07 10.15 -16.23
N SER A 84 2.04 9.43 -15.66
CA SER A 84 1.94 8.88 -14.31
C SER A 84 2.57 9.78 -13.26
N TRP A 85 1.98 9.80 -12.06
CA TRP A 85 2.40 10.62 -10.93
C TRP A 85 2.49 9.80 -9.64
N ALA A 86 3.43 10.16 -8.77
CA ALA A 86 3.52 9.68 -7.39
C ALA A 86 3.16 10.81 -6.41
N LEU A 87 2.06 10.62 -5.69
CA LEU A 87 1.63 11.48 -4.57
C LEU A 87 1.99 10.79 -3.25
N ASN A 88 2.74 11.50 -2.41
CA ASN A 88 3.12 11.11 -1.05
C ASN A 88 2.46 12.10 -0.06
N GLY A 89 1.46 11.60 0.66
CA GLY A 89 0.81 12.26 1.80
C GLY A 89 1.22 11.61 3.12
N SER A 90 2.53 11.50 3.38
CA SER A 90 3.07 10.92 4.62
C SER A 90 3.51 11.97 5.62
N GLY A 91 3.33 11.67 6.90
CA GLY A 91 3.71 12.53 8.00
C GLY A 91 5.20 12.79 8.16
N ASN A 92 5.51 13.93 8.78
CA ASN A 92 6.81 14.22 9.37
C ASN A 92 6.80 13.80 10.86
N ALA A 93 7.97 13.63 11.46
CA ALA A 93 8.11 13.71 12.91
C ALA A 93 7.76 15.15 13.37
N PRO A 94 6.96 15.32 14.44
CA PRO A 94 6.75 16.62 15.09
C PRO A 94 8.06 17.34 15.38
N ARG A 95 8.11 18.68 15.32
CA ARG A 95 9.34 19.44 15.58
C ARG A 95 9.93 19.19 16.98
N ALA A 96 9.09 18.77 17.92
CA ALA A 96 9.51 18.40 19.28
C ALA A 96 9.95 16.93 19.44
N ALA A 97 9.88 16.08 18.40
CA ALA A 97 10.26 14.68 18.45
C ALA A 97 11.77 14.48 18.18
N THR A 98 12.60 14.65 19.22
CA THR A 98 14.05 14.36 19.17
C THR A 98 14.38 12.99 19.76
N SER A 99 15.54 12.43 19.40
CA SER A 99 16.06 11.15 19.89
C SER A 99 16.12 11.04 21.42
N GLU A 100 16.42 12.15 22.11
CA GLU A 100 16.63 12.19 23.56
C GLU A 100 15.32 12.03 24.35
N LYS A 101 14.16 12.13 23.68
CA LYS A 101 12.85 11.82 24.26
C LYS A 101 12.53 10.31 24.28
N PHE A 102 13.39 9.49 23.68
CA PHE A 102 13.17 8.04 23.52
C PHE A 102 14.36 7.21 24.03
N PRO A 103 14.85 7.42 25.28
CA PRO A 103 16.02 6.70 25.82
C PRO A 103 15.82 5.18 25.87
N ASP A 104 14.58 4.73 26.10
CA ASP A 104 14.19 3.31 26.14
C ASP A 104 13.60 2.81 24.79
N GLY A 105 13.79 3.59 23.71
CA GLY A 105 13.18 3.35 22.40
C GLY A 105 11.86 4.08 22.16
N ILE A 106 11.40 4.10 20.91
CA ILE A 106 10.08 4.64 20.54
C ILE A 106 9.00 3.62 20.96
N PRO A 107 8.01 3.99 21.80
CA PRO A 107 6.95 3.08 22.25
C PRO A 107 6.16 2.47 21.09
N GLU A 108 5.57 1.28 21.28
CA GLU A 108 4.75 0.65 20.24
C GLU A 108 3.41 1.39 19.99
N ARG A 109 2.83 2.00 21.03
CA ARG A 109 1.52 2.69 21.05
C ARG A 109 1.58 3.98 21.87
N GLY A 110 0.53 4.79 21.79
CA GLY A 110 0.35 6.02 22.56
C GLY A 110 0.78 7.30 21.82
N PRO A 111 0.52 8.48 22.40
CA PRO A 111 0.60 9.76 21.69
C PRO A 111 2.05 10.20 21.41
N MET A 112 3.04 9.61 22.09
CA MET A 112 4.48 9.74 21.77
C MET A 112 4.92 8.97 20.51
N THR A 113 3.99 8.39 19.75
CA THR A 113 4.29 7.61 18.52
C THR A 113 3.72 8.25 17.24
N VAL A 114 2.98 9.36 17.39
CA VAL A 114 2.23 10.01 16.32
C VAL A 114 3.15 10.86 15.44
N ALA A 115 3.22 10.53 14.14
CA ALA A 115 3.70 11.46 13.11
C ALA A 115 2.55 12.38 12.66
N VAL A 116 2.86 13.53 12.07
CA VAL A 116 1.87 14.48 11.55
C VAL A 116 0.94 13.80 10.54
N PRO A 117 -0.38 13.67 10.76
CA PRO A 117 -1.25 12.94 9.82
C PRO A 117 -1.26 13.54 8.41
N GLY A 118 -0.87 12.79 7.39
CA GLY A 118 -0.75 13.29 6.01
C GLY A 118 -1.88 12.91 5.06
N ALA A 119 -2.73 11.94 5.43
CA ALA A 119 -3.73 11.39 4.52
C ALA A 119 -4.72 12.43 3.98
N VAL A 120 -5.22 13.33 4.84
CA VAL A 120 -6.23 14.33 4.47
C VAL A 120 -5.67 15.38 3.50
N HIS A 121 -4.43 15.84 3.69
CA HIS A 121 -3.79 16.74 2.71
C HIS A 121 -3.60 16.00 1.38
N GLY A 122 -3.26 14.71 1.41
CA GLY A 122 -3.17 13.88 0.21
C GLY A 122 -4.51 13.79 -0.55
N TRP A 123 -5.62 13.56 0.15
CA TRP A 123 -6.97 13.55 -0.45
C TRP A 123 -7.33 14.89 -1.09
N CYS A 124 -7.06 15.99 -0.39
CA CYS A 124 -7.32 17.35 -0.88
C CYS A 124 -6.45 17.70 -2.10
N GLU A 125 -5.16 17.35 -2.08
CA GLU A 125 -4.24 17.61 -3.20
C GLU A 125 -4.57 16.75 -4.44
N ALA A 126 -5.01 15.50 -4.24
CA ALA A 126 -5.51 14.66 -5.32
C ALA A 126 -6.79 15.23 -5.94
N SER A 127 -7.76 15.62 -5.10
CA SER A 127 -9.01 16.28 -5.55
C SER A 127 -8.73 17.56 -6.33
N ARG A 128 -7.83 18.41 -5.82
CA ARG A 128 -7.49 19.72 -6.40
C ARG A 128 -6.77 19.62 -7.76
N ARG A 129 -5.98 18.56 -8.00
CA ARG A 129 -5.23 18.37 -9.25
C ARG A 129 -5.99 17.54 -10.29
N TRP A 130 -6.63 16.48 -9.85
CA TRP A 130 -7.13 15.41 -10.73
C TRP A 130 -8.57 14.99 -10.42
N GLY A 131 -9.21 15.53 -9.38
CA GLY A 131 -10.63 15.31 -9.13
C GLY A 131 -11.53 16.08 -10.10
N ARG A 132 -12.77 15.64 -10.22
CA ARG A 132 -13.82 16.25 -11.06
C ARG A 132 -15.09 16.54 -10.27
N LEU A 133 -15.32 15.86 -9.15
CA LEU A 133 -16.40 16.17 -8.22
C LEU A 133 -15.95 17.15 -7.13
N PRO A 134 -16.87 17.97 -6.58
CA PRO A 134 -16.63 18.68 -5.32
C PRO A 134 -16.26 17.69 -4.21
N LEU A 135 -15.30 18.04 -3.36
CA LEU A 135 -14.85 17.16 -2.27
C LEU A 135 -15.99 16.72 -1.33
N VAL A 136 -17.00 17.57 -1.13
CA VAL A 136 -18.23 17.23 -0.39
C VAL A 136 -19.02 16.06 -0.97
N ASP A 137 -19.08 15.91 -2.30
CA ASP A 137 -19.76 14.78 -2.95
C ASP A 137 -18.99 13.47 -2.80
N CYS A 138 -17.65 13.54 -2.78
CA CYS A 138 -16.78 12.39 -2.50
C CYS A 138 -16.85 11.96 -1.02
N LEU A 139 -16.97 12.91 -0.08
CA LEU A 139 -16.97 12.62 1.36
C LEU A 139 -18.36 12.32 1.95
N ARG A 140 -19.47 12.62 1.25
CA ARG A 140 -20.85 12.44 1.74
C ARG A 140 -21.10 11.06 2.35
N ASP A 141 -20.82 9.99 1.60
CA ASP A 141 -21.11 8.62 2.03
C ASP A 141 -20.33 8.25 3.31
N ALA A 142 -19.12 8.80 3.50
CA ALA A 142 -18.34 8.64 4.73
C ALA A 142 -18.90 9.46 5.91
N ILE A 143 -19.36 10.68 5.67
CA ILE A 143 -20.05 11.53 6.67
C ILE A 143 -21.30 10.83 7.21
N GLU A 144 -22.13 10.31 6.31
CA GLU A 144 -23.36 9.57 6.64
C GLU A 144 -23.05 8.30 7.44
N LEU A 145 -22.11 7.46 6.98
CA LEU A 145 -21.70 6.25 7.71
C LEU A 145 -21.05 6.55 9.08
N ALA A 146 -20.39 7.70 9.25
CA ALA A 146 -19.81 8.11 10.53
C ALA A 146 -20.89 8.62 11.51
N ARG A 147 -21.83 9.45 11.04
CA ARG A 147 -22.89 10.05 11.87
C ARG A 147 -24.00 9.06 12.21
N ASP A 148 -24.55 8.43 11.17
CA ASP A 148 -25.75 7.60 11.22
C ASP A 148 -25.41 6.12 11.50
N GLY A 149 -24.15 5.76 11.31
CA GLY A 149 -23.54 4.52 11.76
C GLY A 149 -23.69 3.36 10.78
N PHE A 150 -22.83 2.37 10.93
CA PHE A 150 -22.77 1.20 10.06
C PHE A 150 -22.75 -0.11 10.84
N GLY A 151 -23.23 -1.18 10.22
CA GLY A 151 -23.26 -2.52 10.83
C GLY A 151 -21.85 -3.13 10.92
N ILE A 152 -21.40 -3.43 12.15
CA ILE A 152 -20.12 -4.05 12.43
C ILE A 152 -20.05 -5.42 11.74
N GLY A 153 -19.05 -5.62 10.87
CA GLY A 153 -18.75 -6.92 10.27
C GLY A 153 -17.90 -7.83 11.19
N PRO A 154 -17.84 -9.16 10.93
CA PRO A 154 -17.11 -10.11 11.79
C PRO A 154 -15.63 -9.77 12.00
N GLY A 155 -14.96 -9.23 10.98
CA GLY A 155 -13.56 -8.77 11.10
C GLY A 155 -13.43 -7.62 12.10
N ILE A 156 -14.24 -6.58 11.96
CA ILE A 156 -14.23 -5.40 12.84
C ILE A 156 -14.59 -5.79 14.28
N ALA A 157 -15.57 -6.68 14.49
CA ALA A 157 -15.89 -7.22 15.81
C ALA A 157 -14.68 -7.93 16.45
N ARG A 158 -13.93 -8.73 15.66
CA ARG A 158 -12.70 -9.38 16.11
C ARG A 158 -11.60 -8.36 16.45
N GLU A 159 -11.38 -7.34 15.61
CA GLU A 159 -10.35 -6.32 15.88
C GLU A 159 -10.69 -5.48 17.11
N LEU A 160 -11.95 -5.08 17.30
CA LEU A 160 -12.44 -4.37 18.49
C LEU A 160 -12.23 -5.17 19.78
N GLU A 161 -12.47 -6.48 19.75
CA GLU A 161 -12.21 -7.35 20.92
C GLU A 161 -10.71 -7.56 21.14
N THR A 162 -9.95 -7.86 20.08
CA THR A 162 -8.51 -8.10 20.14
C THR A 162 -7.75 -6.87 20.65
N GLN A 163 -8.20 -5.66 20.29
CA GLN A 163 -7.62 -4.39 20.72
C GLN A 163 -8.37 -3.75 21.89
N ARG A 164 -9.33 -4.46 22.53
CA ARG A 164 -10.15 -3.91 23.63
C ARG A 164 -9.31 -3.32 24.76
N ALA A 165 -8.18 -3.94 25.11
CA ALA A 165 -7.27 -3.43 26.13
C ALA A 165 -6.68 -2.08 25.74
N LEU A 166 -6.08 -1.97 24.55
CA LEU A 166 -5.51 -0.74 24.00
C LEU A 166 -6.54 0.39 23.91
N LEU A 167 -7.72 0.08 23.34
CA LEU A 167 -8.81 1.03 23.17
C LEU A 167 -9.44 1.45 24.51
N SER A 168 -9.39 0.62 25.54
CA SER A 168 -9.89 0.96 26.89
C SER A 168 -8.96 1.91 27.65
N SER A 169 -7.66 1.91 27.35
CA SER A 169 -6.64 2.75 28.01
C SER A 169 -6.79 4.24 27.71
N TYR A 170 -7.29 4.60 26.52
CA TYR A 170 -7.46 5.99 26.09
C TYR A 170 -8.95 6.40 26.17
N PRO A 171 -9.30 7.52 26.82
CA PRO A 171 -10.70 7.83 27.14
C PRO A 171 -11.55 8.05 25.89
N TYR A 172 -11.07 8.85 24.94
CA TYR A 172 -11.76 9.15 23.68
C TYR A 172 -11.90 7.91 22.78
N SER A 173 -10.89 7.03 22.77
CA SER A 173 -10.91 5.77 22.02
C SER A 173 -11.93 4.78 22.60
N ARG A 174 -12.02 4.71 23.93
CA ARG A 174 -13.03 3.91 24.65
C ARG A 174 -14.43 4.43 24.38
N GLU A 175 -14.62 5.75 24.33
CA GLU A 175 -15.89 6.39 23.98
C GLU A 175 -16.30 6.06 22.54
N GLN A 176 -15.43 6.30 21.55
CA GLN A 176 -15.74 6.09 20.14
C GLN A 176 -15.95 4.63 19.75
N PHE A 177 -15.14 3.71 20.28
CA PHE A 177 -15.10 2.32 19.80
C PHE A 177 -15.73 1.29 20.75
N LEU A 178 -15.86 1.60 22.06
CA LEU A 178 -16.26 0.61 23.08
C LEU A 178 -17.49 1.01 23.92
N ALA A 179 -18.05 2.21 23.75
CA ALA A 179 -19.27 2.62 24.48
C ALA A 179 -20.54 1.91 23.98
N GLY A 180 -20.57 1.52 22.70
CA GLY A 180 -21.64 0.72 22.09
C GLY A 180 -21.33 -0.79 22.07
N PRO A 181 -22.30 -1.63 21.68
CA PRO A 181 -22.06 -3.07 21.53
C PRO A 181 -21.09 -3.36 20.37
N THR A 182 -20.01 -4.10 20.63
CA THR A 182 -18.91 -4.33 19.67
C THR A 182 -19.04 -5.63 18.86
N HIS A 183 -20.25 -6.19 18.74
CA HIS A 183 -20.49 -7.48 18.10
C HIS A 183 -21.05 -7.34 16.67
N THR A 184 -20.89 -8.39 15.85
CA THR A 184 -21.38 -8.44 14.47
C THR A 184 -22.86 -8.04 14.37
N GLY A 185 -23.18 -7.08 13.50
CA GLY A 185 -24.54 -6.57 13.29
C GLY A 185 -24.97 -5.43 14.21
N ALA A 186 -24.22 -5.12 15.28
CA ALA A 186 -24.42 -3.89 16.03
C ALA A 186 -23.95 -2.67 15.21
N ALA A 187 -24.48 -1.48 15.51
CA ALA A 187 -24.13 -0.25 14.80
C ALA A 187 -22.98 0.49 15.50
N LEU A 188 -21.86 0.71 14.80
CA LEU A 188 -20.81 1.64 15.23
C LEU A 188 -21.13 3.05 14.74
N ARG A 189 -21.02 4.06 15.61
CA ARG A 189 -21.25 5.48 15.32
C ARG A 189 -20.05 6.30 15.77
N GLN A 190 -19.64 7.27 14.96
CA GLN A 190 -18.44 8.09 15.14
C GLN A 190 -18.78 9.57 14.90
N PRO A 191 -19.64 10.19 15.73
CA PRO A 191 -20.17 11.54 15.47
C PRO A 191 -19.13 12.66 15.54
N GLY A 192 -17.99 12.44 16.21
CA GLY A 192 -16.83 13.34 16.11
C GLY A 192 -16.21 13.31 14.72
N LEU A 193 -15.96 12.10 14.21
CA LEU A 193 -15.40 11.87 12.88
C LEU A 193 -16.29 12.44 11.77
N ALA A 194 -17.61 12.33 11.92
CA ALA A 194 -18.57 12.96 11.00
C ALA A 194 -18.37 14.48 10.91
N ARG A 195 -18.29 15.20 12.03
CA ARG A 195 -18.03 16.66 12.04
C ARG A 195 -16.69 17.02 11.41
N THR A 196 -15.66 16.20 11.64
CA THR A 196 -14.34 16.40 11.02
C THR A 196 -14.38 16.20 9.51
N LEU A 197 -15.09 15.18 9.03
CA LEU A 197 -15.33 14.96 7.60
C LEU A 197 -16.17 16.09 6.98
N GLU A 198 -17.20 16.60 7.68
CA GLU A 198 -17.98 17.78 7.28
C GLU A 198 -17.10 19.04 7.19
N ALA A 199 -16.18 19.24 8.14
CA ALA A 199 -15.22 20.35 8.11
C ALA A 199 -14.26 20.28 6.92
N ILE A 200 -13.74 19.08 6.59
CA ILE A 200 -12.90 18.84 5.40
C ILE A 200 -13.71 19.03 4.10
N ALA A 201 -14.93 18.52 4.05
CA ALA A 201 -15.81 18.63 2.88
C ALA A 201 -16.10 20.08 2.49
N VAL A 202 -16.20 20.98 3.47
CA VAL A 202 -16.47 22.41 3.27
C VAL A 202 -15.19 23.24 3.07
N ASN A 203 -14.12 22.96 3.80
CA ASN A 203 -12.94 23.84 3.90
C ASN A 203 -11.65 23.24 3.31
N GLY A 204 -11.69 22.01 2.79
CA GLY A 204 -10.53 21.28 2.28
C GLY A 204 -9.45 21.10 3.35
N VAL A 205 -8.20 21.45 3.03
CA VAL A 205 -7.02 21.35 3.91
C VAL A 205 -7.25 22.11 5.23
N ALA A 206 -7.77 23.35 5.18
CA ALA A 206 -8.02 24.16 6.36
C ALA A 206 -9.09 23.56 7.30
N GLY A 207 -9.90 22.60 6.81
CA GLY A 207 -10.86 21.85 7.62
C GLY A 207 -10.24 20.82 8.58
N PHE A 208 -8.93 20.55 8.47
CA PHE A 208 -8.22 19.59 9.31
C PHE A 208 -6.89 20.12 9.86
N TYR A 209 -6.11 20.83 9.03
CA TYR A 209 -4.78 21.33 9.37
C TYR A 209 -4.78 22.72 10.01
N GLU A 210 -5.95 23.39 10.02
CA GLU A 210 -6.17 24.69 10.67
C GLU A 210 -7.40 24.64 11.59
N GLY A 211 -7.77 25.81 12.13
CA GLY A 211 -9.07 25.99 12.78
C GLY A 211 -9.28 25.18 14.05
N GLU A 212 -10.52 24.73 14.26
CA GLU A 212 -10.93 24.01 15.47
C GLU A 212 -10.39 22.58 15.53
N VAL A 213 -10.37 21.87 14.39
CA VAL A 213 -9.90 20.49 14.29
C VAL A 213 -8.41 20.40 14.64
N ALA A 214 -7.56 21.28 14.08
CA ALA A 214 -6.12 21.28 14.39
C ALA A 214 -5.85 21.60 15.86
N ARG A 215 -6.55 22.60 16.42
CA ARG A 215 -6.46 22.95 17.85
C ARG A 215 -6.85 21.78 18.76
N GLU A 216 -7.95 21.10 18.45
CA GLU A 216 -8.45 19.97 19.23
C GLU A 216 -7.53 18.76 19.15
N ILE A 217 -6.99 18.46 17.95
CA ILE A 217 -5.98 17.39 17.78
C ILE A 217 -4.77 17.68 18.66
N ALA A 218 -4.19 18.86 18.54
CA ALA A 218 -2.97 19.20 19.27
C ALA A 218 -3.20 19.34 20.78
N ARG A 219 -4.35 19.89 21.21
CA ARG A 219 -4.78 19.86 22.63
C ARG A 219 -4.82 18.42 23.14
N SER A 220 -5.54 17.54 22.45
CA SER A 220 -5.75 16.16 22.89
C SER A 220 -4.47 15.31 22.89
N VAL A 221 -3.54 15.54 21.94
CA VAL A 221 -2.22 14.88 21.95
C VAL A 221 -1.37 15.37 23.12
N ARG A 222 -1.28 16.69 23.35
CA ARG A 222 -0.52 17.26 24.47
C ARG A 222 -1.08 16.81 25.84
N GLU A 223 -2.40 16.79 26.01
CA GLU A 223 -3.06 16.29 27.24
C GLU A 223 -2.80 14.81 27.53
N GLN A 224 -2.68 13.97 26.49
CA GLN A 224 -2.36 12.55 26.65
C GLN A 224 -0.85 12.28 26.71
N GLY A 225 0.00 13.33 26.63
CA GLY A 225 1.45 13.25 26.82
C GLY A 225 2.27 13.08 25.53
N GLY A 226 1.72 13.41 24.36
CA GLY A 226 2.47 13.45 23.09
C GLY A 226 3.07 14.81 22.75
N VAL A 227 3.72 14.89 21.57
CA VAL A 227 4.56 16.03 21.15
C VAL A 227 4.09 16.75 19.87
N LEU A 228 2.99 16.34 19.25
CA LEU A 228 2.38 17.03 18.10
C LEU A 228 1.72 18.35 18.54
N ASP A 229 2.02 19.46 17.85
CA ASP A 229 1.37 20.75 18.05
C ASP A 229 0.58 21.27 16.81
N GLU A 230 -0.04 22.44 16.93
CA GLU A 230 -0.83 23.08 15.86
C GLU A 230 0.03 23.53 14.67
N GLN A 231 1.27 23.93 14.91
CA GLN A 231 2.20 24.38 13.88
C GLN A 231 2.75 23.17 13.10
N ASP A 232 2.94 22.01 13.74
CA ASP A 232 3.27 20.75 13.05
C ASP A 232 2.18 20.37 12.02
N LEU A 233 0.91 20.63 12.34
CA LEU A 233 -0.20 20.44 11.41
C LEU A 233 -0.21 21.51 10.30
N ALA A 234 -0.09 22.79 10.66
CA ALA A 234 -0.13 23.90 9.70
C ALA A 234 1.05 23.89 8.70
N GLU A 235 2.20 23.32 9.06
CA GLU A 235 3.37 23.15 8.18
C GLU A 235 3.28 21.90 7.28
N HIS A 236 2.25 21.06 7.42
CA HIS A 236 2.14 19.82 6.65
C HIS A 236 1.79 20.06 5.18
N THR A 237 2.60 19.49 4.27
CA THR A 237 2.29 19.41 2.84
C THR A 237 2.55 18.02 2.27
N SER A 238 1.70 17.61 1.34
CA SER A 238 1.93 16.42 0.51
C SER A 238 2.88 16.72 -0.67
N ILE A 239 3.69 15.73 -1.04
CA ILE A 239 4.67 15.81 -2.12
C ILE A 239 4.10 15.15 -3.38
N VAL A 240 4.20 15.82 -4.53
CA VAL A 240 3.93 15.24 -5.86
C VAL A 240 5.22 15.25 -6.67
N ARG A 241 5.70 14.08 -7.08
CA ARG A 241 6.90 13.86 -7.90
C ARG A 241 6.57 12.79 -8.98
N ASP A 242 7.48 12.56 -9.92
CA ASP A 242 7.38 11.39 -10.81
C ASP A 242 7.56 10.08 -10.00
N PRO A 243 6.91 8.97 -10.39
CA PRO A 243 7.17 7.66 -9.80
C PRO A 243 8.60 7.18 -10.12
N ILE A 244 9.18 6.37 -9.23
CA ILE A 244 10.36 5.58 -9.58
C ILE A 244 9.91 4.38 -10.42
N GLN A 245 10.79 3.87 -11.29
CA GLN A 245 10.41 2.83 -12.23
C GLN A 245 11.54 1.87 -12.57
N SER A 246 11.19 0.67 -13.01
CA SER A 246 12.07 -0.22 -13.77
C SER A 246 11.26 -1.03 -14.79
N THR A 247 11.94 -1.66 -15.75
CA THR A 247 11.30 -2.63 -16.64
C THR A 247 11.22 -3.99 -15.97
N TYR A 248 10.18 -4.78 -16.25
CA TYR A 248 10.16 -6.20 -15.94
C TYR A 248 9.48 -6.96 -17.08
N ARG A 249 10.21 -7.89 -17.72
CA ARG A 249 9.77 -8.60 -18.93
C ARG A 249 9.35 -7.62 -20.03
N ASP A 250 8.05 -7.47 -20.31
CA ASP A 250 7.50 -6.59 -21.35
C ASP A 250 6.68 -5.39 -20.80
N VAL A 251 6.77 -5.11 -19.50
CA VAL A 251 6.09 -3.98 -18.84
C VAL A 251 7.08 -3.03 -18.15
N THR A 252 6.65 -1.79 -17.93
CA THR A 252 7.28 -0.87 -16.98
C THR A 252 6.52 -0.93 -15.65
N VAL A 253 7.23 -1.18 -14.57
CA VAL A 253 6.72 -1.19 -13.20
C VAL A 253 6.91 0.21 -12.61
N LEU A 254 5.82 0.90 -12.25
CA LEU A 254 5.85 2.21 -11.60
C LEU A 254 5.57 2.08 -10.10
N GLU A 255 6.35 2.80 -9.31
CA GLU A 255 6.41 2.68 -7.85
C GLU A 255 6.62 4.03 -7.14
N GLN A 256 6.36 4.02 -5.83
CA GLN A 256 6.55 5.19 -4.99
C GLN A 256 8.03 5.47 -4.66
N PRO A 257 8.51 6.71 -4.83
CA PRO A 257 9.83 7.12 -4.35
C PRO A 257 9.97 6.98 -2.81
N PRO A 258 11.20 6.93 -2.29
CA PRO A 258 11.46 7.08 -0.85
C PRO A 258 10.76 8.33 -0.28
N VAL A 259 10.22 8.32 0.94
CA VAL A 259 10.35 7.30 2.00
C VAL A 259 9.60 5.98 1.80
N SER A 260 8.83 5.77 0.72
CA SER A 260 8.20 4.47 0.45
C SER A 260 9.21 3.34 0.18
N GLN A 261 8.82 2.13 0.55
CA GLN A 261 9.50 0.89 0.19
C GLN A 261 9.28 0.41 -1.25
N GLY A 262 8.67 1.19 -2.14
CA GLY A 262 8.46 0.81 -3.56
C GLY A 262 9.73 0.38 -4.31
N HIS A 263 10.87 0.99 -3.95
CA HIS A 263 12.19 0.63 -4.46
C HIS A 263 12.64 -0.81 -4.14
N ILE A 264 12.03 -1.50 -3.16
CA ILE A 264 12.30 -2.92 -2.88
C ILE A 264 11.69 -3.78 -3.97
N LEU A 265 10.41 -3.59 -4.32
CA LEU A 265 9.74 -4.40 -5.34
C LEU A 265 10.45 -4.31 -6.70
N LEU A 266 10.92 -3.12 -7.07
CA LEU A 266 11.73 -2.93 -8.28
C LEU A 266 13.06 -3.69 -8.22
N GLN A 267 13.74 -3.73 -7.07
CA GLN A 267 14.97 -4.53 -6.89
C GLN A 267 14.68 -6.03 -6.93
N GLU A 268 13.66 -6.49 -6.19
CA GLU A 268 13.23 -7.89 -6.17
C GLU A 268 12.92 -8.40 -7.58
N LEU A 269 12.18 -7.61 -8.37
CA LEU A 269 11.90 -7.90 -9.78
C LEU A 269 13.17 -7.86 -10.64
N ASN A 270 14.03 -6.85 -10.50
CA ASN A 270 15.28 -6.77 -11.29
C ASN A 270 16.22 -7.95 -11.05
N ILE A 271 16.29 -8.45 -9.81
CA ILE A 271 17.09 -9.63 -9.43
C ILE A 271 16.41 -10.91 -9.97
N ALA A 272 15.10 -11.05 -9.78
CA ALA A 272 14.34 -12.19 -10.29
C ALA A 272 14.32 -12.27 -11.83
N GLU A 273 14.45 -11.14 -12.53
CA GLU A 273 14.52 -11.08 -14.00
C GLU A 273 15.71 -11.87 -14.57
N GLN A 274 16.79 -12.02 -13.80
CA GLN A 274 17.99 -12.77 -14.20
C GLN A 274 17.77 -14.29 -14.30
N PHE A 275 16.59 -14.79 -13.87
CA PHE A 275 16.25 -16.21 -13.83
C PHE A 275 15.05 -16.54 -14.74
N ASP A 276 15.08 -17.73 -15.33
CA ASP A 276 13.98 -18.28 -16.14
C ASP A 276 12.90 -18.90 -15.25
N LEU A 277 12.12 -18.04 -14.59
CA LEU A 277 11.00 -18.44 -13.75
C LEU A 277 9.95 -19.23 -14.56
N THR A 278 9.76 -18.90 -15.84
CA THR A 278 8.84 -19.60 -16.76
C THR A 278 9.21 -21.09 -16.88
N ALA A 279 10.50 -21.41 -17.04
CA ALA A 279 10.99 -22.79 -17.10
C ALA A 279 11.00 -23.51 -15.74
N MET A 280 11.19 -22.79 -14.63
CA MET A 280 11.08 -23.35 -13.27
C MET A 280 9.63 -23.73 -12.93
N GLY A 281 8.66 -22.92 -13.36
CA GLY A 281 7.23 -23.10 -13.13
C GLY A 281 6.72 -22.55 -11.79
N PRO A 282 5.42 -22.24 -11.69
CA PRO A 282 4.84 -21.59 -10.51
C PRO A 282 4.93 -22.49 -9.28
N LEU A 283 5.31 -21.88 -8.14
CA LEU A 283 5.43 -22.53 -6.83
C LEU A 283 6.43 -23.72 -6.80
N ALA A 284 7.28 -23.88 -7.83
CA ALA A 284 8.39 -24.83 -7.81
C ALA A 284 9.46 -24.40 -6.80
N ALA A 285 10.18 -25.36 -6.23
CA ALA A 285 11.19 -25.10 -5.20
C ALA A 285 12.25 -24.08 -5.66
N ASP A 286 12.73 -24.22 -6.91
CA ASP A 286 13.75 -23.36 -7.49
C ASP A 286 13.25 -21.92 -7.70
N ALA A 287 12.01 -21.75 -8.18
CA ALA A 287 11.39 -20.43 -8.33
C ALA A 287 11.14 -19.76 -6.97
N LEU A 288 10.62 -20.51 -6.00
CA LEU A 288 10.42 -20.03 -4.63
C LEU A 288 11.76 -19.63 -3.99
N HIS A 289 12.82 -20.40 -4.21
CA HIS A 289 14.16 -20.08 -3.73
C HIS A 289 14.68 -18.77 -4.32
N VAL A 290 14.64 -18.60 -5.66
CA VAL A 290 15.05 -17.35 -6.33
C VAL A 290 14.32 -16.14 -5.77
N LEU A 291 12.99 -16.21 -5.65
CA LEU A 291 12.20 -15.07 -5.15
C LEU A 291 12.44 -14.77 -3.66
N ILE A 292 12.66 -15.81 -2.83
CA ILE A 292 13.01 -15.65 -1.41
C ILE A 292 14.40 -15.04 -1.24
N GLU A 293 15.41 -15.48 -1.99
CA GLU A 293 16.76 -14.93 -1.89
C GLU A 293 16.83 -13.51 -2.48
N ALA A 294 16.16 -13.23 -3.59
CA ALA A 294 16.00 -11.87 -4.14
C ALA A 294 15.40 -10.90 -3.11
N LYS A 295 14.34 -11.32 -2.43
CA LYS A 295 13.73 -10.62 -1.28
C LYS A 295 14.77 -10.35 -0.19
N LYS A 296 15.54 -11.35 0.26
CA LYS A 296 16.54 -11.16 1.33
C LYS A 296 17.56 -10.05 0.97
N LEU A 297 18.03 -10.05 -0.27
CA LEU A 297 19.02 -9.10 -0.77
C LEU A 297 18.43 -7.67 -0.79
N ALA A 298 17.29 -7.47 -1.44
CA ALA A 298 16.62 -6.17 -1.51
C ALA A 298 16.18 -5.63 -0.13
N PHE A 299 15.83 -6.51 0.83
CA PHE A 299 15.55 -6.11 2.23
C PHE A 299 16.79 -5.65 3.00
N ALA A 300 17.97 -6.18 2.70
CA ALA A 300 19.21 -5.71 3.30
C ALA A 300 19.60 -4.32 2.74
N ASP A 301 19.41 -4.11 1.44
CA ASP A 301 19.67 -2.82 0.79
C ASP A 301 18.67 -1.75 1.27
N ARG A 302 17.38 -2.10 1.41
CA ARG A 302 16.39 -1.28 2.13
C ARG A 302 16.89 -0.86 3.51
N HIS A 303 17.31 -1.81 4.35
CA HIS A 303 17.81 -1.46 5.69
C HIS A 303 19.00 -0.52 5.61
N ARG A 304 19.98 -0.81 4.75
CA ARG A 304 21.22 -0.03 4.67
C ARG A 304 21.03 1.39 4.12
N TYR A 305 20.07 1.60 3.21
CA TYR A 305 19.98 2.82 2.40
C TYR A 305 18.65 3.58 2.50
N LEU A 306 17.52 2.97 2.91
CA LEU A 306 16.24 3.68 2.97
C LEU A 306 16.27 4.78 4.04
N GLY A 307 15.94 5.98 3.61
CA GLY A 307 15.75 7.17 4.45
C GLY A 307 14.84 8.17 3.77
N ASP A 308 14.79 9.37 4.35
CA ASP A 308 14.11 10.53 3.78
C ASP A 308 15.06 11.28 2.84
N PRO A 309 14.80 11.38 1.52
CA PRO A 309 15.70 12.04 0.57
C PRO A 309 15.98 13.51 0.88
N ASP A 310 15.07 14.17 1.58
CA ASP A 310 15.24 15.57 1.97
C ASP A 310 16.20 15.71 3.20
N HIS A 311 16.65 14.58 3.79
CA HIS A 311 17.52 14.48 4.98
C HIS A 311 18.69 13.48 4.86
N ALA A 312 18.72 12.59 3.86
CA ALA A 312 19.76 11.57 3.67
C ALA A 312 19.90 11.20 2.19
N ASP A 313 21.12 10.89 1.74
CA ASP A 313 21.35 10.38 0.39
C ASP A 313 20.85 8.93 0.26
N VAL A 314 20.01 8.69 -0.76
CA VAL A 314 19.46 7.38 -1.09
C VAL A 314 19.85 7.09 -2.55
N PRO A 315 20.79 6.15 -2.82
CA PRO A 315 21.41 5.97 -4.14
C PRO A 315 20.50 5.24 -5.14
N MET A 316 19.33 5.84 -5.42
CA MET A 316 18.22 5.24 -6.15
C MET A 316 18.56 4.80 -7.58
N GLU A 317 19.37 5.57 -8.31
CA GLU A 317 19.80 5.21 -9.67
C GLU A 317 20.64 3.92 -9.69
N TRP A 318 21.54 3.76 -8.71
CA TRP A 318 22.36 2.56 -8.55
C TRP A 318 21.54 1.36 -8.05
N LEU A 319 20.70 1.55 -7.03
CA LEU A 319 19.83 0.50 -6.48
C LEU A 319 18.86 -0.08 -7.52
N LEU A 320 18.38 0.75 -8.46
CA LEU A 320 17.47 0.31 -9.52
C LEU A 320 18.17 -0.10 -10.83
N SER A 321 19.51 -0.02 -10.89
CA SER A 321 20.28 -0.41 -12.08
C SER A 321 20.22 -1.92 -12.34
N LYS A 322 20.20 -2.31 -13.62
CA LYS A 322 20.23 -3.73 -14.01
C LYS A 322 21.60 -4.34 -13.73
N GLU A 323 22.65 -3.52 -13.79
CA GLU A 323 24.04 -3.84 -13.49
C GLU A 323 24.24 -4.22 -12.01
N TYR A 324 23.58 -3.52 -11.08
CA TYR A 324 23.60 -3.89 -9.67
C TYR A 324 22.74 -5.12 -9.40
N ALA A 325 21.54 -5.19 -9.99
CA ALA A 325 20.68 -6.37 -9.85
C ALA A 325 21.34 -7.67 -10.36
N ALA A 326 22.12 -7.61 -11.43
CA ALA A 326 22.93 -8.74 -11.91
C ALA A 326 24.04 -9.14 -10.93
N GLN A 327 24.66 -8.18 -10.23
CA GLN A 327 25.62 -8.48 -9.14
C GLN A 327 24.92 -9.18 -7.97
N ARG A 328 23.77 -8.67 -7.52
CA ARG A 328 22.98 -9.25 -6.42
C ARG A 328 22.43 -10.64 -6.78
N ALA A 329 21.98 -10.86 -8.01
CA ALA A 329 21.59 -12.18 -8.51
C ALA A 329 22.76 -13.19 -8.47
N GLY A 330 23.99 -12.72 -8.68
CA GLY A 330 25.21 -13.52 -8.53
C GLY A 330 25.53 -14.00 -7.11
N GLU A 331 24.84 -13.47 -6.08
CA GLU A 331 24.95 -13.94 -4.68
C GLU A 331 23.99 -15.11 -4.36
N ILE A 332 23.11 -15.50 -5.30
CA ILE A 332 22.11 -16.55 -5.10
C ILE A 332 22.69 -17.93 -5.45
N ASP A 333 23.08 -18.70 -4.43
CA ASP A 333 23.43 -20.11 -4.58
C ASP A 333 22.16 -20.97 -4.70
N MET A 334 21.90 -21.55 -5.87
CA MET A 334 20.75 -22.44 -6.10
C MET A 334 20.80 -23.75 -5.28
N ALA A 335 21.93 -24.10 -4.65
CA ALA A 335 22.05 -25.25 -3.77
C ALA A 335 21.99 -24.90 -2.27
N CYS A 336 22.01 -23.60 -1.89
CA CYS A 336 22.10 -23.18 -0.49
C CYS A 336 21.41 -21.83 -0.25
N ALA A 337 20.46 -21.77 0.68
CA ALA A 337 19.88 -20.51 1.13
C ALA A 337 20.94 -19.64 1.83
N ASN A 338 21.06 -18.37 1.45
CA ASN A 338 22.00 -17.43 2.03
C ASN A 338 21.74 -17.31 3.54
N PRO A 339 22.72 -17.55 4.43
CA PRO A 339 22.54 -17.50 5.87
C PRO A 339 22.23 -16.08 6.39
N GLY A 340 22.52 -15.06 5.60
CA GLY A 340 22.06 -13.70 5.81
C GLY A 340 23.01 -12.64 5.24
N PRO A 341 22.57 -11.75 4.34
CA PRO A 341 23.14 -10.40 4.32
C PRO A 341 22.93 -9.73 5.69
N PRO A 342 23.71 -8.68 6.07
CA PRO A 342 23.67 -8.09 7.41
C PRO A 342 22.25 -7.65 7.77
N ALA A 343 21.68 -8.35 8.76
CA ALA A 343 20.27 -8.21 9.10
C ALA A 343 20.04 -6.99 10.00
N GLY A 344 19.33 -6.00 9.46
CA GLY A 344 18.76 -4.93 10.28
C GLY A 344 17.64 -5.42 11.19
N GLU A 345 17.32 -4.62 12.20
CA GLU A 345 16.15 -4.86 13.02
C GLU A 345 14.87 -4.74 12.17
N HIS A 346 14.17 -5.86 12.02
CA HIS A 346 12.81 -5.87 11.47
C HIS A 346 11.89 -5.05 12.39
N ASN A 347 10.92 -4.36 11.78
CA ASN A 347 9.95 -3.55 12.49
C ASN A 347 8.58 -4.27 12.48
N PRO A 348 8.34 -5.29 13.34
CA PRO A 348 7.13 -6.14 13.29
C PRO A 348 5.83 -5.41 13.66
N TYR A 349 5.89 -4.10 13.90
CA TYR A 349 4.88 -3.32 14.60
C TYR A 349 3.83 -2.69 13.68
N GLY A 350 3.31 -3.48 12.74
CA GLY A 350 2.14 -3.13 11.93
C GLY A 350 1.92 -4.14 10.81
N THR A 351 0.70 -4.65 10.66
CA THR A 351 0.30 -5.52 9.53
C THR A 351 -0.90 -4.95 8.77
N ASP A 352 -1.34 -3.75 9.12
CA ASP A 352 -2.72 -3.30 8.89
C ASP A 352 -2.74 -1.96 8.17
N THR A 353 -3.49 -1.93 7.09
CA THR A 353 -3.42 -0.94 6.02
C THR A 353 -4.66 -1.19 5.17
N THR A 354 -5.17 -0.18 4.47
CA THR A 354 -6.14 -0.43 3.39
C THR A 354 -5.51 -0.08 2.05
N TYR A 355 -5.78 -0.92 1.06
CA TYR A 355 -5.41 -0.71 -0.34
C TYR A 355 -6.70 -0.63 -1.16
N LEU A 356 -6.69 0.22 -2.19
CA LEU A 356 -7.75 0.30 -3.18
C LEU A 356 -7.19 0.59 -4.58
N ALA A 357 -7.88 0.06 -5.58
CA ALA A 357 -7.61 0.31 -6.99
C ALA A 357 -8.87 0.89 -7.65
N THR A 358 -8.71 1.95 -8.45
CA THR A 358 -9.80 2.50 -9.27
C THR A 358 -9.35 2.76 -10.70
N ALA A 359 -10.28 2.61 -11.63
CA ALA A 359 -10.15 2.99 -13.03
C ALA A 359 -11.48 3.55 -13.54
N ASP A 360 -11.46 4.35 -14.60
CA ASP A 360 -12.66 4.96 -15.20
C ASP A 360 -12.79 4.74 -16.72
N ALA A 361 -13.78 5.39 -17.33
CA ALA A 361 -14.07 5.33 -18.77
C ALA A 361 -13.11 6.17 -19.63
N GLU A 362 -12.35 7.08 -19.03
CA GLU A 362 -11.45 8.03 -19.72
C GLU A 362 -10.01 7.50 -19.75
N GLY A 363 -9.72 6.45 -18.98
CA GLY A 363 -8.43 5.75 -18.94
C GLY A 363 -7.56 6.15 -17.76
N ASN A 364 -8.08 6.93 -16.79
CA ASN A 364 -7.35 7.20 -15.56
C ASN A 364 -7.28 5.93 -14.71
N ALA A 365 -6.14 5.73 -14.04
CA ALA A 365 -5.86 4.57 -13.21
C ALA A 365 -5.23 5.01 -11.90
N VAL A 366 -5.66 4.46 -10.76
CA VAL A 366 -5.20 4.90 -9.43
C VAL A 366 -4.93 3.69 -8.55
N SER A 367 -3.66 3.53 -8.14
CA SER A 367 -3.17 2.57 -7.15
C SER A 367 -2.95 3.32 -5.84
N TRP A 368 -3.75 3.04 -4.82
CA TRP A 368 -3.91 3.91 -3.64
C TRP A 368 -3.81 3.11 -2.35
N ILE A 369 -2.97 3.57 -1.41
CA ILE A 369 -2.73 2.88 -0.15
C ILE A 369 -2.63 3.85 1.02
N GLN A 370 -3.36 3.58 2.11
CA GLN A 370 -3.40 4.45 3.29
C GLN A 370 -3.47 3.65 4.59
N SER A 371 -2.89 4.17 5.67
CA SER A 371 -2.72 3.40 6.91
C SER A 371 -2.42 4.25 8.14
N VAL A 372 -2.89 3.81 9.31
CA VAL A 372 -2.48 4.29 10.65
C VAL A 372 -1.24 3.57 11.22
N PHE A 373 -0.56 2.78 10.38
CA PHE A 373 0.58 1.88 10.62
C PHE A 373 0.25 0.56 11.32
N ALA A 374 -0.05 0.57 12.62
CA ALA A 374 -0.47 -0.63 13.36
C ALA A 374 -1.99 -0.75 13.48
N ARG A 375 -2.49 -1.84 14.10
CA ARG A 375 -3.90 -2.00 14.45
C ARG A 375 -4.37 -0.85 15.35
N PHE A 376 -5.28 -0.04 14.83
CA PHE A 376 -5.73 1.23 15.42
C PHE A 376 -4.59 2.26 15.68
N GLY A 377 -3.47 2.14 14.97
CA GLY A 377 -2.32 3.05 15.05
C GLY A 377 -1.75 3.20 16.45
N SER A 378 -1.78 4.42 17.00
CA SER A 378 -1.37 4.73 18.37
C SER A 378 -2.35 4.20 19.43
N GLY A 379 -3.58 3.85 19.04
CA GLY A 379 -4.72 3.64 19.94
C GLY A 379 -5.34 4.94 20.46
N VAL A 380 -4.85 6.12 20.05
CA VAL A 380 -5.29 7.43 20.55
C VAL A 380 -6.26 8.09 19.58
N VAL A 381 -7.49 8.33 20.03
CA VAL A 381 -8.42 9.27 19.38
C VAL A 381 -8.14 10.69 19.90
N ALA A 382 -8.09 11.63 18.96
CA ALA A 382 -7.74 13.03 19.17
C ALA A 382 -8.94 13.87 19.64
N GLY A 383 -9.44 13.57 20.84
CA GLY A 383 -10.49 14.33 21.49
C GLY A 383 -11.83 14.24 20.76
N SER A 384 -12.56 15.34 20.74
CA SER A 384 -13.91 15.45 20.15
C SER A 384 -13.94 15.46 18.60
N THR A 385 -12.78 15.46 17.94
CA THR A 385 -12.67 15.29 16.47
C THR A 385 -12.98 13.87 15.99
N GLY A 386 -12.90 12.88 16.89
CA GLY A 386 -12.99 11.47 16.54
C GLY A 386 -11.88 10.93 15.63
N VAL A 387 -10.78 11.67 15.45
CA VAL A 387 -9.64 11.27 14.60
C VAL A 387 -8.73 10.32 15.36
N LEU A 388 -8.69 9.05 14.96
CA LEU A 388 -7.72 8.07 15.42
C LEU A 388 -6.35 8.31 14.77
N LEU A 389 -5.31 8.44 15.59
CA LEU A 389 -3.96 8.84 15.16
C LEU A 389 -3.04 7.64 14.90
N ASN A 390 -2.18 7.76 13.88
CA ASN A 390 -1.13 6.79 13.56
C ASN A 390 -0.12 6.56 14.71
N ASN A 391 0.63 5.45 14.65
CA ASN A 391 1.88 5.27 15.43
C ASN A 391 3.13 5.33 14.54
N ARG A 392 3.11 6.14 13.47
CA ARG A 392 4.06 6.07 12.36
C ARG A 392 5.50 6.43 12.73
N MET A 393 5.76 7.14 13.84
CA MET A 393 7.14 7.36 14.30
C MET A 393 7.87 6.06 14.69
N ARG A 394 7.14 4.97 14.95
CA ARG A 394 7.75 3.61 15.03
C ARG A 394 8.46 3.18 13.75
N GLY A 395 8.28 3.88 12.62
CA GLY A 395 9.02 3.68 11.38
C GLY A 395 10.49 4.12 11.42
N PHE A 396 10.90 4.96 12.38
CA PHE A 396 12.30 5.36 12.55
C PHE A 396 13.14 4.32 13.31
N THR A 397 14.46 4.38 13.13
CA THR A 397 15.44 3.86 14.11
C THR A 397 15.99 4.99 14.99
N LEU A 398 16.62 4.63 16.10
CA LEU A 398 17.41 5.53 16.95
C LEU A 398 18.93 5.33 16.78
N GLU A 399 19.35 4.47 15.85
CA GLU A 399 20.76 4.21 15.54
C GLU A 399 21.45 5.48 14.99
N PRO A 400 22.50 6.02 15.65
CA PRO A 400 23.18 7.23 15.20
C PRO A 400 23.83 7.07 13.83
N GLY A 401 23.51 7.97 12.89
CA GLY A 401 24.06 7.97 11.53
C GLY A 401 23.35 7.07 10.53
N HIS A 402 22.32 6.32 10.93
CA HIS A 402 21.48 5.55 10.02
C HIS A 402 20.62 6.48 9.13
N PRO A 403 20.43 6.23 7.82
CA PRO A 403 19.65 7.12 6.93
C PRO A 403 18.22 7.40 7.42
N ASN A 404 17.58 6.41 8.05
CA ASN A 404 16.28 6.49 8.73
C ASN A 404 16.35 6.73 10.26
N VAL A 405 17.40 7.39 10.79
CA VAL A 405 17.40 7.84 12.19
C VAL A 405 16.33 8.91 12.42
N LEU A 406 15.65 8.88 13.57
CA LEU A 406 14.69 9.92 13.99
C LEU A 406 15.33 11.31 14.01
N ALA A 407 14.64 12.29 13.41
CA ALA A 407 14.95 13.71 13.56
C ALA A 407 13.65 14.55 13.43
N PRO A 408 13.55 15.71 14.11
CA PRO A 408 12.47 16.68 13.92
C PRO A 408 12.22 17.02 12.44
N GLY A 409 10.95 17.09 12.02
CA GLY A 409 10.58 17.49 10.65
C GLY A 409 10.86 16.45 9.54
N LYS A 410 11.60 15.38 9.85
CA LYS A 410 11.93 14.30 8.91
C LYS A 410 10.76 13.33 8.69
N LYS A 411 10.68 12.70 7.52
CA LYS A 411 9.73 11.62 7.26
C LYS A 411 10.31 10.24 7.68
N PRO A 412 9.56 9.38 8.39
CA PRO A 412 10.00 8.02 8.67
C PRO A 412 9.95 7.14 7.42
N ALA A 413 10.78 6.08 7.38
CA ALA A 413 10.65 5.03 6.37
C ALA A 413 9.24 4.42 6.35
N HIS A 414 8.65 4.28 5.16
CA HIS A 414 7.28 3.87 4.97
C HIS A 414 7.11 2.46 4.40
N THR A 415 6.34 1.65 5.12
CA THR A 415 5.92 0.31 4.73
C THR A 415 4.75 0.28 3.73
N LEU A 416 4.41 1.43 3.12
CA LEU A 416 3.28 1.58 2.21
C LEU A 416 3.74 1.53 0.76
N ASN A 417 3.20 0.59 0.00
CA ASN A 417 3.63 0.20 -1.34
C ASN A 417 2.41 -0.04 -2.25
N ALA A 418 2.40 0.61 -3.42
CA ALA A 418 1.29 0.60 -4.37
C ALA A 418 1.86 0.81 -5.78
N PHE A 419 1.63 -0.14 -6.67
CA PHE A 419 2.26 -0.19 -7.99
C PHE A 419 1.26 0.02 -9.13
N LEU A 420 1.80 0.43 -10.28
CA LEU A 420 1.08 0.50 -11.55
C LEU A 420 1.97 -0.10 -12.65
N LEU A 421 1.49 -1.16 -13.31
CA LEU A 421 2.17 -1.75 -14.46
C LEU A 421 1.69 -1.08 -15.73
N MET A 422 2.63 -0.61 -16.55
CA MET A 422 2.37 0.02 -17.84
C MET A 422 2.81 -0.91 -18.98
N ARG A 423 1.98 -1.07 -20.00
CA ARG A 423 2.34 -1.73 -21.28
C ARG A 423 2.00 -0.78 -22.42
N ASP A 424 2.88 -0.67 -23.41
CA ASP A 424 2.72 0.25 -24.57
C ASP A 424 2.43 1.72 -24.19
N GLY A 425 2.91 2.16 -23.01
CA GLY A 425 2.69 3.50 -22.47
C GLY A 425 1.35 3.73 -21.77
N LEU A 426 0.49 2.69 -21.65
CA LEU A 426 -0.83 2.76 -21.02
C LEU A 426 -0.91 1.89 -19.75
N PRO A 427 -1.79 2.22 -18.79
CA PRO A 427 -2.06 1.36 -17.63
C PRO A 427 -2.54 -0.03 -18.05
N TYR A 428 -1.87 -1.07 -17.54
CA TYR A 428 -2.20 -2.47 -17.80
C TYR A 428 -2.74 -3.18 -16.55
N ILE A 429 -2.04 -3.07 -15.42
CA ILE A 429 -2.47 -3.65 -14.12
C ILE A 429 -2.26 -2.60 -13.02
N ILE A 430 -3.30 -2.38 -12.23
CA ILE A 430 -3.27 -1.58 -10.99
C ILE A 430 -3.16 -2.56 -9.83
N GLY A 431 -2.13 -2.45 -8.98
CA GLY A 431 -1.88 -3.48 -7.96
C GLY A 431 -1.20 -2.98 -6.69
N GLY A 432 -1.39 -3.76 -5.64
CA GLY A 432 -0.97 -3.44 -4.28
C GLY A 432 -1.76 -4.28 -3.28
N THR A 433 -1.34 -4.26 -2.03
CA THR A 433 -1.91 -5.09 -0.96
C THR A 433 -1.58 -4.48 0.41
N PRO A 434 -2.36 -4.69 1.46
CA PRO A 434 -1.95 -4.38 2.83
C PRO A 434 -0.91 -5.39 3.37
N GLY A 435 -0.37 -5.15 4.58
CA GLY A 435 0.56 -6.11 5.23
C GLY A 435 1.96 -5.59 5.56
N ALA A 436 2.21 -4.28 5.51
CA ALA A 436 3.51 -3.64 5.76
C ALA A 436 4.70 -4.30 5.03
N ASP A 437 5.61 -4.97 5.74
CA ASP A 437 6.79 -5.63 5.16
C ASP A 437 6.41 -6.81 4.24
N TYR A 438 5.17 -7.32 4.29
CA TYR A 438 4.69 -8.34 3.35
C TYR A 438 4.29 -7.77 1.98
N GLN A 439 4.07 -6.46 1.84
CA GLN A 439 3.47 -5.88 0.63
C GLN A 439 4.29 -6.16 -0.62
N VAL A 440 5.57 -5.80 -0.60
CA VAL A 440 6.50 -6.02 -1.73
C VAL A 440 6.65 -7.52 -2.03
N GLN A 441 6.73 -8.37 -0.99
CA GLN A 441 6.88 -9.83 -1.13
C GLN A 441 5.68 -10.46 -1.83
N THR A 442 4.46 -10.07 -1.46
CA THR A 442 3.23 -10.55 -2.09
C THR A 442 3.05 -9.94 -3.49
N ASN A 443 3.44 -8.68 -3.69
CA ASN A 443 3.40 -8.01 -4.99
C ASN A 443 4.39 -8.65 -5.99
N LEU A 444 5.59 -9.06 -5.55
CA LEU A 444 6.55 -9.85 -6.32
C LEU A 444 5.93 -11.17 -6.80
N GLN A 445 5.27 -11.90 -5.90
CA GLN A 445 4.57 -13.14 -6.22
C GLN A 445 3.41 -12.90 -7.20
N LEU A 446 2.59 -11.86 -6.96
CA LEU A 446 1.47 -11.49 -7.82
C LEU A 446 1.94 -11.14 -9.24
N ILE A 447 3.00 -10.34 -9.38
CA ILE A 447 3.55 -9.92 -10.68
C ILE A 447 4.15 -11.11 -11.43
N THR A 448 4.92 -11.98 -10.77
CA THR A 448 5.52 -13.17 -11.40
C THR A 448 4.47 -14.24 -11.75
N HIS A 449 3.43 -14.43 -10.93
CA HIS A 449 2.26 -15.25 -11.27
C HIS A 449 1.58 -14.75 -12.57
N LEU A 450 1.40 -13.43 -12.72
CA LEU A 450 0.73 -12.84 -13.88
C LEU A 450 1.60 -12.82 -15.15
N LEU A 451 2.92 -12.58 -15.04
CA LEU A 451 3.79 -12.32 -16.19
C LEU A 451 4.66 -13.52 -16.61
N ASP A 452 5.29 -14.22 -15.66
CA ASP A 452 6.18 -15.37 -15.94
C ASP A 452 5.40 -16.68 -16.03
N HIS A 453 4.30 -16.79 -15.28
CA HIS A 453 3.49 -18.01 -15.23
C HIS A 453 2.14 -17.87 -15.95
N GLY A 454 1.82 -16.67 -16.46
CA GLY A 454 0.65 -16.43 -17.32
C GLY A 454 -0.71 -16.65 -16.66
N MET A 455 -0.79 -16.59 -15.32
CA MET A 455 -2.04 -16.71 -14.58
C MET A 455 -2.96 -15.51 -14.85
N ASN A 456 -4.28 -15.70 -14.71
CA ASN A 456 -5.21 -14.58 -14.64
C ASN A 456 -5.28 -13.97 -13.22
N ILE A 457 -5.90 -12.80 -13.08
CA ILE A 457 -5.96 -12.04 -11.80
C ILE A 457 -6.55 -12.87 -10.64
N ALA A 458 -7.57 -13.70 -10.88
CA ALA A 458 -8.13 -14.55 -9.83
C ALA A 458 -7.18 -15.72 -9.47
N GLU A 459 -6.55 -16.35 -10.47
CA GLU A 459 -5.56 -17.41 -10.23
C GLU A 459 -4.35 -16.89 -9.45
N ALA A 460 -3.81 -15.73 -9.82
CA ALA A 460 -2.65 -15.13 -9.18
C ALA A 460 -2.93 -14.63 -7.75
N ASN A 461 -4.18 -14.19 -7.48
CA ASN A 461 -4.66 -13.79 -6.16
C ASN A 461 -4.99 -14.99 -5.25
N ASP A 462 -5.64 -16.02 -5.79
CA ASP A 462 -6.09 -17.20 -5.02
C ASP A 462 -4.96 -18.25 -4.86
N ALA A 463 -3.81 -18.05 -5.53
CA ALA A 463 -2.61 -18.87 -5.38
C ALA A 463 -1.99 -18.79 -3.97
N PRO A 464 -1.40 -19.88 -3.44
CA PRO A 464 -0.65 -19.85 -2.18
C PRO A 464 0.49 -18.83 -2.17
N TRP A 465 0.52 -17.96 -1.17
CA TRP A 465 1.62 -17.01 -0.92
C TRP A 465 2.58 -17.49 0.16
N TRP A 466 3.85 -17.08 0.05
CA TRP A 466 4.85 -17.15 1.11
C TRP A 466 5.21 -15.74 1.62
N ALA A 467 5.77 -15.68 2.83
CA ALA A 467 6.34 -14.45 3.38
C ALA A 467 7.48 -14.75 4.37
N GLY A 468 8.44 -13.85 4.47
CA GLY A 468 9.54 -13.88 5.43
C GLY A 468 9.58 -12.64 6.32
N GLU A 469 9.40 -12.84 7.63
CA GLU A 469 9.48 -11.80 8.69
C GLU A 469 10.88 -11.20 8.87
N ARG A 470 11.91 -11.75 8.20
CA ARG A 470 13.31 -11.34 8.36
C ARG A 470 14.02 -11.33 7.00
N GLY A 471 15.24 -10.77 6.97
CA GLY A 471 16.22 -11.07 5.91
C GLY A 471 16.82 -12.49 6.00
N THR A 472 16.38 -13.30 6.97
CA THR A 472 17.01 -14.58 7.36
C THR A 472 16.02 -15.71 7.66
N ALA A 473 14.70 -15.50 7.58
CA ALA A 473 13.71 -16.52 7.91
C ALA A 473 12.39 -16.35 7.12
N SER A 474 12.00 -17.40 6.41
CA SER A 474 10.60 -17.66 6.04
C SER A 474 9.84 -18.14 7.29
N SER A 475 8.51 -18.00 7.31
CA SER A 475 7.68 -18.37 8.47
C SER A 475 7.53 -19.89 8.69
N TRP A 476 8.19 -20.73 7.89
CA TRP A 476 8.25 -22.18 8.05
C TRP A 476 9.06 -22.57 9.30
N ARG A 477 8.35 -22.92 10.37
CA ARG A 477 8.94 -23.33 11.64
C ARG A 477 9.49 -24.76 11.57
N THR A 478 10.65 -24.92 10.92
CA THR A 478 11.44 -26.16 10.89
C THR A 478 12.86 -25.92 11.36
N GLU A 479 13.24 -26.56 12.46
CA GLU A 479 14.64 -26.90 12.72
C GLU A 479 15.17 -27.70 11.52
N CYS A 480 16.47 -27.58 11.21
CA CYS A 480 17.08 -28.24 10.05
C CYS A 480 17.96 -29.43 10.46
N PRO A 481 17.40 -30.62 10.71
CA PRO A 481 18.18 -31.85 10.80
C PRO A 481 18.62 -32.27 9.39
N ARG A 482 19.94 -32.38 9.18
CA ARG A 482 20.47 -33.02 7.97
C ARG A 482 19.96 -34.48 7.88
N PRO A 483 19.59 -34.98 6.69
CA PRO A 483 18.78 -36.17 6.54
C PRO A 483 19.55 -37.47 6.82
N PRO A 484 18.86 -38.51 7.33
CA PRO A 484 19.11 -39.85 6.82
C PRO A 484 17.84 -40.73 6.70
N TRP A 485 16.95 -40.46 5.73
CA TRP A 485 16.06 -41.50 5.20
C TRP A 485 15.66 -41.26 3.75
N ARG A 486 15.28 -42.34 3.05
CA ARG A 486 14.99 -42.36 1.61
C ARG A 486 13.51 -42.12 1.33
N ILE A 487 13.21 -41.39 0.25
CA ILE A 487 11.85 -41.24 -0.26
C ILE A 487 11.29 -42.62 -0.66
N CYS A 488 10.16 -42.99 -0.06
CA CYS A 488 9.40 -44.17 -0.41
C CYS A 488 8.04 -43.75 -0.96
N ALA A 489 8.01 -43.30 -2.21
CA ALA A 489 6.79 -42.81 -2.84
C ALA A 489 5.78 -43.96 -3.06
N ARG A 490 4.59 -43.83 -2.47
CA ARG A 490 3.40 -44.63 -2.83
C ARG A 490 2.24 -43.69 -3.16
N ALA A 491 1.86 -43.63 -4.42
CA ALA A 491 0.65 -42.95 -4.85
C ALA A 491 -0.58 -43.66 -4.25
N VAL A 492 -1.47 -42.90 -3.60
CA VAL A 492 -2.74 -43.41 -3.08
C VAL A 492 -3.83 -43.19 -4.11
N THR A 493 -3.97 -44.13 -5.05
CA THR A 493 -5.14 -44.19 -5.92
C THR A 493 -6.40 -44.49 -5.11
N ARG A 494 -7.34 -43.54 -5.03
CA ARG A 494 -8.65 -43.75 -4.38
C ARG A 494 -9.43 -44.88 -5.08
N SER A 495 -9.60 -46.01 -4.41
CA SER A 495 -10.68 -46.97 -4.68
C SER A 495 -11.80 -46.82 -3.64
N ARG A 496 -13.04 -47.04 -4.05
CA ARG A 496 -14.21 -47.07 -3.15
C ARG A 496 -14.38 -48.47 -2.57
N SER A 497 -14.75 -48.54 -1.29
CA SER A 497 -15.36 -49.74 -0.67
C SER A 497 -16.61 -49.34 0.15
N PRO A 498 -17.63 -50.22 0.24
CA PRO A 498 -18.86 -49.97 1.01
C PRO A 498 -18.67 -50.25 2.52
N ALA A 499 -19.77 -50.11 3.27
CA ALA A 499 -19.79 -50.00 4.74
C ALA A 499 -19.85 -51.33 5.52
N ALA A 500 -19.93 -51.17 6.87
CA ALA A 500 -19.94 -52.18 7.95
C ALA A 500 -18.54 -52.74 8.36
N GLY A 501 -18.28 -53.04 9.65
CA GLY A 501 -19.07 -52.69 10.84
C GLY A 501 -18.62 -53.35 12.16
N ARG A 502 -18.48 -52.53 13.21
CA ARG A 502 -18.37 -52.84 14.68
C ARG A 502 -17.23 -53.73 15.23
N ALA A 503 -16.72 -53.24 16.36
CA ALA A 503 -16.21 -53.96 17.56
C ALA A 503 -14.79 -54.55 17.59
N GLY A 504 -14.16 -54.44 18.77
CA GLY A 504 -13.14 -55.36 19.26
C GLY A 504 -11.67 -54.92 19.14
N GLY A 505 -10.99 -54.86 20.27
CA GLY A 505 -9.54 -55.08 20.43
C GLY A 505 -9.32 -55.80 21.77
N PRO A 506 -8.09 -55.96 22.29
CA PRO A 506 -6.77 -55.65 21.72
C PRO A 506 -5.83 -56.89 21.71
N CYS A 507 -4.51 -56.67 21.56
CA CYS A 507 -3.41 -57.66 21.71
C CYS A 507 -3.32 -58.78 20.64
N SER A 508 -2.16 -59.39 20.35
CA SER A 508 -0.75 -59.01 20.58
C SER A 508 0.22 -59.85 19.74
N SER A 509 1.47 -59.37 19.58
CA SER A 509 2.72 -60.15 19.47
C SER A 509 2.89 -61.26 18.39
N SER A 510 3.82 -60.99 17.45
CA SER A 510 4.73 -61.97 16.80
C SER A 510 4.11 -62.96 15.78
N SER A 511 4.83 -63.64 14.88
CA SER A 511 6.26 -63.64 14.52
C SER A 511 6.46 -64.09 13.05
N ALA A 512 7.71 -64.01 12.55
CA ALA A 512 8.29 -64.78 11.43
C ALA A 512 7.69 -64.68 9.99
N ALA A 513 8.56 -64.34 9.03
CA ALA A 513 8.42 -64.74 7.63
C ALA A 513 8.97 -66.17 7.42
N PRO A 514 8.85 -66.78 6.22
CA PRO A 514 9.99 -66.67 5.30
C PRO A 514 9.68 -66.69 3.77
N THR A 515 10.74 -66.40 3.00
CA THR A 515 11.01 -66.84 1.60
C THR A 515 10.07 -66.46 0.44
N ALA A 516 10.66 -65.84 -0.59
CA ALA A 516 10.16 -65.78 -1.97
C ALA A 516 10.68 -67.00 -2.79
N PRO A 517 10.33 -67.16 -4.09
CA PRO A 517 11.04 -66.40 -5.12
C PRO A 517 10.22 -65.94 -6.35
N CYS A 518 10.79 -64.94 -7.04
CA CYS A 518 10.76 -64.60 -8.47
C CYS A 518 9.71 -65.20 -9.43
N LEU A 519 9.06 -64.32 -10.21
CA LEU A 519 8.96 -64.46 -11.67
C LEU A 519 8.73 -63.08 -12.35
N ARG A 520 9.41 -62.84 -13.48
CA ARG A 520 9.10 -61.81 -14.50
C ARG A 520 8.28 -62.50 -15.61
N PRO A 521 7.39 -61.81 -16.37
CA PRO A 521 7.89 -61.19 -17.63
C PRO A 521 7.13 -59.96 -18.19
N GLN A 522 7.84 -59.29 -19.10
CA GLN A 522 7.37 -58.65 -20.35
C GLN A 522 6.50 -57.38 -20.37
N MET A 523 6.72 -56.60 -21.43
CA MET A 523 5.93 -55.45 -21.88
C MET A 523 4.86 -55.89 -22.87
N CYS A 524 3.78 -55.11 -23.00
CA CYS A 524 3.06 -54.90 -24.25
C CYS A 524 2.48 -53.48 -24.30
N GLY A 525 2.59 -52.80 -25.45
CA GLY A 525 1.69 -51.71 -25.82
C GLY A 525 0.35 -52.25 -26.34
N PRO A 526 -0.62 -51.39 -26.68
CA PRO A 526 -0.54 -50.75 -28.00
C PRO A 526 -1.07 -49.30 -28.05
N ARG A 527 -1.22 -48.78 -29.29
CA ARG A 527 -1.60 -47.40 -29.64
C ARG A 527 -3.10 -47.12 -29.52
N ALA A 528 -3.46 -45.85 -29.32
CA ALA A 528 -4.71 -45.22 -29.77
C ALA A 528 -4.43 -43.78 -30.24
N THR A 529 -5.40 -43.09 -30.86
CA THR A 529 -5.11 -42.06 -31.89
C THR A 529 -5.83 -40.72 -31.67
N ARG A 530 -5.17 -39.63 -32.09
CA ARG A 530 -5.66 -38.27 -32.47
C ARG A 530 -7.13 -37.91 -32.18
N LEU A 531 -7.36 -36.70 -31.65
CA LEU A 531 -7.81 -35.53 -32.46
C LEU A 531 -8.03 -34.29 -31.58
N TYR A 532 -7.39 -33.16 -31.94
CA TYR A 532 -8.02 -31.85 -32.10
C TYR A 532 -7.02 -30.87 -32.70
N GLY A 533 -7.45 -30.12 -33.71
CA GLY A 533 -6.71 -29.00 -34.29
C GLY A 533 -7.71 -27.90 -34.63
N SER A 534 -7.29 -26.64 -34.50
CA SER A 534 -8.13 -25.48 -34.81
C SER A 534 -7.29 -24.39 -35.50
N GLU A 535 -7.26 -24.45 -36.83
CA GLU A 535 -6.67 -23.40 -37.65
C GLU A 535 -7.52 -22.12 -37.52
N ARG A 536 -6.91 -21.00 -37.12
CA ARG A 536 -7.55 -19.69 -37.23
C ARG A 536 -7.19 -19.05 -38.56
N VAL A 537 -8.17 -18.96 -39.45
CA VAL A 537 -8.04 -18.29 -40.75
C VAL A 537 -7.79 -16.80 -40.55
N VAL A 538 -6.60 -16.33 -40.92
CA VAL A 538 -6.29 -14.90 -40.97
C VAL A 538 -6.96 -14.28 -42.20
N ARG A 539 -8.02 -13.50 -41.99
CA ARG A 539 -8.52 -12.56 -43.02
C ARG A 539 -7.76 -11.26 -42.93
N ARG A 540 -6.94 -10.96 -43.95
CA ARG A 540 -6.53 -9.57 -44.23
C ARG A 540 -7.78 -8.74 -44.57
N GLN A 541 -7.85 -7.52 -44.05
CA GLN A 541 -8.54 -6.43 -44.73
C GLN A 541 -7.47 -5.53 -45.37
N GLU A 542 -7.67 -5.19 -46.64
CA GLU A 542 -6.76 -4.33 -47.38
C GLU A 542 -7.17 -2.87 -47.19
N ILE A 543 -6.22 -2.01 -46.83
CA ILE A 543 -6.43 -0.56 -46.75
C ILE A 543 -6.00 0.05 -48.08
N MET A 544 -6.97 0.56 -48.84
CA MET A 544 -6.71 1.35 -50.06
C MET A 544 -6.57 2.85 -49.69
N PRO A 545 -5.52 3.55 -50.15
CA PRO A 545 -5.27 4.94 -49.79
C PRO A 545 -6.02 5.93 -50.72
N THR A 546 -6.56 7.01 -50.14
CA THR A 546 -7.13 8.14 -50.88
C THR A 546 -6.22 9.37 -50.80
N THR A 547 -5.43 9.62 -51.85
CA THR A 547 -4.60 10.83 -52.00
C THR A 547 -5.18 11.79 -53.04
N ARG A 548 -5.45 13.05 -52.63
CA ARG A 548 -5.61 14.30 -53.42
C ARG A 548 -6.16 15.41 -52.49
N GLY A 549 -5.66 16.65 -52.45
CA GLY A 549 -4.38 17.17 -52.94
C GLY A 549 -4.42 18.43 -53.82
N THR A 550 -4.85 19.59 -53.29
CA THR A 550 -4.59 20.98 -53.76
C THR A 550 -4.97 21.94 -52.61
N LYS A 551 -4.24 22.99 -52.17
CA LYS A 551 -3.43 24.08 -52.78
C LYS A 551 -4.22 25.26 -53.41
N ALA A 552 -4.45 26.30 -52.59
CA ALA A 552 -4.46 27.76 -52.88
C ALA A 552 -4.51 28.47 -51.50
N GLN A 553 -3.61 29.39 -51.12
CA GLN A 553 -3.57 30.83 -51.44
C GLN A 553 -4.88 31.56 -51.05
N ASP A 554 -4.93 32.43 -50.03
CA ASP A 554 -4.14 33.67 -49.73
C ASP A 554 -4.75 34.91 -50.40
N GLU A 555 -5.48 35.71 -49.61
CA GLU A 555 -5.59 37.16 -49.82
C GLU A 555 -6.01 37.89 -48.53
N ARG A 556 -5.75 39.20 -48.46
CA ARG A 556 -5.99 40.07 -47.29
C ARG A 556 -7.23 40.95 -47.49
N LYS A 557 -7.82 41.45 -46.38
CA LYS A 557 -8.09 42.88 -46.19
C LYS A 557 -8.51 43.26 -44.77
N ASP A 558 -8.11 44.46 -44.40
CA ASP A 558 -8.43 45.18 -43.16
C ASP A 558 -9.86 45.75 -43.19
N THR A 559 -10.42 46.11 -42.03
CA THR A 559 -10.90 47.49 -41.79
C THR A 559 -11.26 47.77 -40.32
N ASN A 560 -10.83 48.96 -39.86
CA ASN A 560 -11.47 49.86 -38.90
C ASN A 560 -11.78 49.39 -37.45
N ASN A 561 -10.91 49.83 -36.53
CA ASN A 561 -11.34 50.55 -35.31
C ASN A 561 -11.84 51.98 -35.71
N PRO A 562 -12.55 52.77 -34.86
CA PRO A 562 -11.83 53.59 -33.86
C PRO A 562 -12.58 53.92 -32.54
N GLU A 563 -11.79 54.37 -31.54
CA GLU A 563 -12.01 55.46 -30.54
C GLU A 563 -13.35 55.55 -29.77
N SER A 564 -13.37 55.59 -28.43
CA SER A 564 -12.88 56.69 -27.56
C SER A 564 -12.51 56.17 -26.14
N ASP A 565 -11.35 56.48 -25.53
CA ASP A 565 -11.00 57.69 -24.72
C ASP A 565 -11.72 57.81 -23.36
N GLU A 566 -11.22 58.42 -22.28
CA GLU A 566 -10.00 59.20 -21.91
C GLU A 566 -9.75 58.98 -20.38
N GLU A 567 -8.64 59.27 -19.66
CA GLU A 567 -7.24 59.66 -19.92
C GLU A 567 -6.39 59.45 -18.61
N ALA A 568 -5.06 59.66 -18.66
CA ALA A 568 -4.22 60.33 -17.62
C ALA A 568 -4.02 59.78 -16.17
N LYS A 569 -3.04 60.23 -15.35
CA LYS A 569 -1.70 60.91 -15.46
C LYS A 569 -1.02 60.82 -14.06
N ALA A 570 0.29 60.91 -13.84
CA ALA A 570 1.49 60.49 -14.61
C ALA A 570 2.79 60.64 -13.76
N LYS A 571 3.64 59.60 -13.70
CA LYS A 571 5.12 59.63 -13.41
C LYS A 571 5.66 60.19 -12.06
N GLY A 572 6.41 59.35 -11.32
CA GLY A 572 7.88 59.50 -11.28
C GLY A 572 8.66 59.79 -9.97
N ARG A 573 9.79 59.07 -9.85
CA ARG A 573 11.07 59.38 -9.14
C ARG A 573 11.24 59.22 -7.60
N ASP A 574 12.25 58.41 -7.31
CA ASP A 574 13.11 58.26 -6.10
C ASP A 574 14.26 59.34 -6.13
N PRO A 575 15.20 59.52 -5.16
CA PRO A 575 15.36 59.02 -3.77
C PRO A 575 15.64 60.13 -2.69
N GLN A 576 15.71 59.77 -1.40
CA GLN A 576 16.91 59.93 -0.51
C GLN A 576 16.69 59.82 1.02
N GLN A 577 17.81 59.51 1.69
CA GLN A 577 18.09 59.33 3.12
C GLN A 577 17.72 60.51 4.06
N SER A 578 17.42 60.22 5.34
CA SER A 578 18.22 60.77 6.46
C SER A 578 18.04 60.09 7.85
N LYS A 579 19.18 59.64 8.39
CA LYS A 579 19.70 59.74 9.79
C LYS A 579 18.78 59.70 11.03
N GLY A 580 19.18 58.83 11.98
CA GLY A 580 19.02 59.01 13.44
C GLY A 580 20.09 58.19 14.18
N GLN A 581 20.84 58.79 15.14
CA GLN A 581 22.00 58.16 15.82
C GLN A 581 21.90 58.20 17.36
N SER A 582 22.24 57.10 18.02
CA SER A 582 22.96 57.02 19.31
C SER A 582 23.34 55.55 19.59
N ASP A 583 24.60 55.13 19.55
CA ASP A 583 25.63 55.23 20.61
C ASP A 583 25.15 54.73 21.99
N ASN A 584 25.63 53.57 22.50
CA ASN A 584 27.03 53.40 22.94
C ASN A 584 27.51 51.92 23.04
N LYS A 585 28.84 51.75 22.85
CA LYS A 585 29.87 51.05 23.69
C LYS A 585 29.46 49.98 24.74
N LYS A 586 30.29 48.97 25.10
CA LYS A 586 31.54 48.33 24.58
C LYS A 586 31.89 47.14 25.52
N GLY A 587 32.70 46.17 25.04
CA GLY A 587 33.31 45.09 25.86
C GLY A 587 32.69 43.72 25.55
N LYS A 588 33.36 42.67 25.05
CA LYS A 588 34.79 42.28 24.89
C LYS A 588 35.41 41.47 26.06
N ALA A 589 35.42 40.15 25.85
CA ALA A 589 36.43 39.16 26.25
C ALA A 589 36.64 38.79 27.75
N GLN A 590 36.06 37.64 28.14
CA GLN A 590 36.79 36.37 28.34
C GLN A 590 37.98 36.34 29.34
N LYS A 591 37.73 35.72 30.51
CA LYS A 591 38.61 34.79 31.28
C LYS A 591 37.90 34.36 32.58
N ASP A 592 38.25 33.26 33.24
CA ASP A 592 39.23 32.20 32.88
C ASP A 592 38.54 30.88 32.51
#